data_AF-A0A6A8FIL1-F1
#
_entry.id   AF-A0A6A8FIL1-F1
#
_cell.length_a   1.000
_cell.length_b   1.000
_cell.length_c   1.000
_cell.angle_alpha   90.00
_cell.angle_beta   90.00
_cell.angle_gamma   90.00
#
_symmetry.space_group_name_H-M   'P 1'
#
loop_
_entity.id
_entity.type
_entity.pdbx_description
1 polymer ?
#
loop_
_entity_poly.entity_id
_entity_poly.type
_entity_poly.pdbx_seq_one_letter_code
_entity_poly.pdbx_strand_id
1 'polypeptide(L)'
;SEFLRQKGHNTTVVVFGSLMFEESKEMKLRNRDEMRKLSVEEQRRLQDKVANRIATIKGDFVIIDTHLLINTDEGYYPGIPMHLLETIKPTNIIMIAADPQEILNRRKKDESRKRDIRPEIDVQNELDISRVMIACCSVVSGCPFLTIMNNNNEIDKAALTLANVLLGDTGTR
;
A
#
# COMPACT_ATOMS: atom_id res chain seq x y z
N SER A 1 13.06 5.31 -2.68
CA SER A 1 13.60 4.66 -3.89
C SER A 1 14.86 5.35 -4.40
N GLU A 2 14.89 6.69 -4.48
CA GLU A 2 16.09 7.43 -4.88
C GLU A 2 17.30 7.14 -3.98
N PHE A 3 17.11 7.14 -2.66
CA PHE A 3 18.15 6.73 -1.70
C PHE A 3 18.76 5.35 -2.00
N LEU A 4 17.92 4.33 -2.28
CA LEU A 4 18.40 2.98 -2.63
C LEU A 4 19.16 2.96 -3.96
N ARG A 5 18.71 3.73 -4.95
CA ARG A 5 19.41 3.90 -6.24
C ARG A 5 20.75 4.60 -6.08
N GLN A 6 20.83 5.63 -5.23
CA GLN A 6 22.11 6.31 -4.90
C GLN A 6 23.10 5.36 -4.21
N LYS A 7 22.61 4.35 -3.49
CA LYS A 7 23.40 3.26 -2.91
C LYS A 7 23.76 2.15 -3.90
N GLY A 8 23.38 2.29 -5.18
CA GLY A 8 23.72 1.35 -6.26
C GLY A 8 22.72 0.22 -6.49
N HIS A 9 21.56 0.24 -5.83
CA HIS A 9 20.56 -0.82 -5.98
C HIS A 9 19.56 -0.55 -7.11
N ASN A 10 19.34 -1.54 -7.97
CA ASN A 10 18.30 -1.50 -8.99
C ASN A 10 16.91 -1.55 -8.34
N THR A 11 16.27 -0.38 -8.21
CA THR A 11 15.01 -0.21 -7.47
C THR A 11 13.88 0.26 -8.38
N THR A 12 12.81 -0.53 -8.43
CA THR A 12 11.56 -0.22 -9.13
C THR A 12 10.47 0.09 -8.11
N VAL A 13 9.67 1.14 -8.37
CA VAL A 13 8.46 1.45 -7.58
C VAL A 13 7.26 1.27 -8.49
N VAL A 14 6.29 0.48 -8.04
CA VAL A 14 5.03 0.26 -8.74
C VAL A 14 3.88 0.72 -7.86
N VAL A 15 2.94 1.45 -8.45
CA VAL A 15 1.70 1.84 -7.77
C VAL A 15 0.62 0.87 -8.24
N PHE A 16 0.17 -0.02 -7.35
CA PHE A 16 -0.71 -1.14 -7.68
C PHE A 16 -1.99 -0.65 -8.35
N GLY A 17 -2.65 0.35 -7.77
CA GLY A 17 -3.87 0.90 -8.34
C GLY A 17 -3.68 1.69 -9.64
N SER A 18 -2.45 2.10 -10.00
CA SER A 18 -2.16 2.66 -11.32
C SER A 18 -2.04 1.56 -12.37
N LEU A 19 -1.37 0.45 -12.02
CA LEU A 19 -1.32 -0.74 -12.87
C LEU A 19 -2.71 -1.33 -13.10
N MET A 20 -3.57 -1.39 -12.06
CA MET A 20 -4.97 -1.81 -12.23
C MET A 20 -5.70 -0.95 -13.25
N PHE A 21 -5.48 0.37 -13.21
CA PHE A 21 -6.11 1.28 -14.15
C PHE A 21 -5.60 1.05 -15.59
N GLU A 22 -4.30 0.79 -15.76
CA GLU A 22 -3.74 0.39 -17.05
C GLU A 22 -4.37 -0.89 -17.59
N GLU A 23 -4.57 -1.91 -16.76
CA GLU A 23 -5.22 -3.19 -17.13
C GLU A 23 -6.72 -3.03 -17.40
N SER A 24 -7.34 -1.94 -16.95
CA SER A 24 -8.77 -1.63 -17.13
C SER A 24 -9.09 -0.83 -18.40
N LYS A 25 -8.10 -0.53 -19.26
CA LYS A 25 -8.26 0.35 -20.43
C LYS A 25 -9.40 -0.06 -21.38
N GLU A 26 -9.62 -1.36 -21.55
CA GLU A 26 -10.69 -1.90 -22.40
C GLU A 26 -12.10 -1.66 -21.82
N MET A 27 -12.19 -1.37 -20.51
CA MET A 27 -13.44 -1.17 -19.76
C MET A 27 -13.97 0.28 -19.87
N LYS A 28 -13.28 1.16 -20.60
CA LYS A 28 -13.68 2.57 -20.87
C LYS A 28 -13.95 3.40 -19.61
N LEU A 29 -13.25 3.10 -18.51
CA LEU A 29 -13.33 3.88 -17.27
C LEU A 29 -12.71 5.26 -17.48
N ARG A 30 -13.36 6.30 -16.94
CA ARG A 30 -12.90 7.70 -17.11
C ARG A 30 -11.79 8.06 -16.14
N ASN A 31 -11.78 7.44 -14.97
CA ASN A 31 -10.80 7.70 -13.92
C ASN A 31 -10.65 6.49 -12.98
N ARG A 32 -9.65 6.55 -12.09
CA ARG A 32 -9.34 5.48 -11.14
C ARG A 32 -10.44 5.22 -10.11
N ASP A 33 -11.23 6.24 -9.76
CA ASP A 33 -12.28 6.11 -8.74
C ASP A 33 -13.46 5.27 -9.26
N GLU A 34 -13.73 5.30 -10.56
CA GLU A 34 -14.73 4.44 -11.19
C GLU A 34 -14.40 2.93 -11.06
N MET A 35 -13.11 2.56 -10.92
CA MET A 35 -12.73 1.16 -10.70
C MET A 35 -13.32 0.58 -9.41
N ARG A 36 -13.55 1.40 -8.39
CA ARG A 36 -14.14 0.94 -7.11
C ARG A 36 -15.59 0.50 -7.25
N LYS A 37 -16.25 0.89 -8.34
CA LYS A 37 -17.65 0.55 -8.64
C LYS A 37 -17.79 -0.72 -9.48
N LEU A 38 -16.67 -1.31 -9.92
CA LEU A 38 -16.69 -2.59 -10.61
C LEU A 38 -17.17 -3.70 -9.66
N SER A 39 -17.75 -4.76 -10.22
CA SER A 39 -18.07 -5.96 -9.45
C SER A 39 -16.81 -6.55 -8.80
N VAL A 40 -16.98 -7.25 -7.69
CA VAL A 40 -15.87 -7.93 -6.99
C VAL A 40 -15.11 -8.87 -7.92
N GLU A 41 -15.82 -9.55 -8.83
CA GLU A 41 -15.22 -10.43 -9.83
C GLU A 41 -14.28 -9.69 -10.79
N GLU A 42 -14.71 -8.54 -11.34
CA GLU A 42 -13.87 -7.74 -12.22
C GLU A 42 -12.69 -7.11 -11.48
N GLN A 43 -12.91 -6.64 -10.24
CA GLN A 43 -11.82 -6.15 -9.39
C GLN A 43 -10.77 -7.25 -9.16
N ARG A 44 -11.21 -8.46 -8.81
CA ARG A 44 -10.33 -9.62 -8.62
C ARG A 44 -9.56 -9.95 -9.90
N ARG A 45 -10.23 -10.00 -11.06
CA ARG A 45 -9.59 -10.27 -12.36
C ARG A 45 -8.50 -9.24 -12.68
N LEU A 46 -8.73 -7.96 -12.40
CA LEU A 46 -7.73 -6.90 -12.58
C LEU A 46 -6.58 -7.04 -11.57
N GLN A 47 -6.88 -7.33 -10.30
CA GLN A 47 -5.88 -7.58 -9.26
C GLN A 47 -4.95 -8.75 -9.63
N ASP A 48 -5.50 -9.85 -10.13
CA ASP A 48 -4.74 -11.02 -10.56
C ASP A 48 -3.79 -10.70 -11.72
N LYS A 49 -4.25 -9.96 -12.73
CA LYS A 49 -3.40 -9.49 -13.84
C LYS A 49 -2.24 -8.64 -13.34
N VAL A 50 -2.52 -7.68 -12.45
CA VAL A 50 -1.50 -6.79 -11.88
C VAL A 50 -0.51 -7.57 -11.01
N ALA A 51 -0.97 -8.49 -10.18
CA ALA A 51 -0.09 -9.31 -9.34
C ALA A 51 0.86 -10.16 -10.19
N ASN A 52 0.36 -10.80 -11.25
CA ASN A 52 1.19 -11.56 -12.18
C ASN A 52 2.22 -10.66 -12.89
N ARG A 53 1.81 -9.47 -13.34
CA ARG A 53 2.73 -8.50 -13.94
C ARG A 53 3.83 -8.09 -12.96
N ILE A 54 3.48 -7.77 -11.71
CA ILE A 54 4.44 -7.41 -10.66
C ILE A 54 5.42 -8.56 -10.39
N ALA A 55 4.95 -9.80 -10.32
CA ALA A 55 5.80 -10.97 -10.07
C ALA A 55 6.89 -11.20 -11.14
N THR A 56 6.72 -10.63 -12.35
CA THR A 56 7.74 -10.70 -13.41
C THR A 56 8.82 -9.62 -13.32
N ILE A 57 8.62 -8.57 -12.52
CA ILE A 57 9.55 -7.45 -12.39
C ILE A 57 10.84 -7.94 -11.73
N LYS A 58 11.98 -7.61 -12.31
CA LYS A 58 13.31 -7.93 -11.78
C LYS A 58 13.99 -6.66 -11.25
N GLY A 59 14.67 -6.80 -10.13
CA GLY A 59 15.44 -5.75 -9.48
C GLY A 59 15.84 -6.18 -8.07
N ASP A 60 16.75 -5.43 -7.45
CA ASP A 60 17.15 -5.66 -6.06
C ASP A 60 15.98 -5.31 -5.12
N PHE A 61 15.27 -4.23 -5.45
CA PHE A 61 14.09 -3.79 -4.71
C PHE A 61 12.91 -3.52 -5.66
N VAL A 62 11.80 -4.21 -5.43
CA VAL A 62 10.51 -3.91 -6.05
C VAL A 62 9.55 -3.44 -4.97
N ILE A 63 9.32 -2.12 -4.91
CA ILE A 63 8.46 -1.49 -3.91
C ILE A 63 7.05 -1.36 -4.50
N ILE A 64 6.08 -1.98 -3.84
CA ILE A 64 4.68 -1.98 -4.25
C ILE A 64 3.91 -1.02 -3.34
N ASP A 65 3.52 0.13 -3.89
CA ASP A 65 2.62 1.07 -3.24
C ASP A 65 1.17 0.64 -3.46
N THR A 66 0.50 0.27 -2.37
CA THR A 66 -0.89 -0.17 -2.37
C THR A 66 -1.52 0.06 -0.99
N HIS A 67 -2.82 -0.16 -0.89
CA HIS A 67 -3.56 -0.09 0.35
C HIS A 67 -3.73 -1.49 0.96
N LEU A 68 -3.58 -1.62 2.28
CA LEU A 68 -4.00 -2.83 3.00
C LEU A 68 -5.52 -2.95 3.01
N LEU A 69 -6.19 -1.80 3.21
CA LEU A 69 -7.61 -1.66 3.42
C LEU A 69 -8.20 -0.69 2.41
N ILE A 70 -9.24 -1.10 1.71
CA ILE A 70 -10.01 -0.26 0.79
C ILE A 70 -11.42 -0.10 1.36
N ASN A 71 -11.82 1.14 1.63
CA ASN A 71 -13.19 1.43 2.01
C ASN A 71 -14.09 1.36 0.77
N THR A 72 -15.11 0.53 0.83
CA THR A 72 -16.16 0.39 -0.18
C THR A 72 -17.53 0.64 0.46
N ASP A 73 -18.58 0.74 -0.36
CA ASP A 73 -19.95 0.89 0.12
C ASP A 73 -20.46 -0.40 0.84
N GLU A 74 -19.81 -1.54 0.58
CA GLU A 74 -20.09 -2.85 1.19
C GLU A 74 -19.25 -3.11 2.45
N GLY A 75 -18.37 -2.16 2.83
CA GLY A 75 -17.52 -2.25 4.01
C GLY A 75 -16.03 -2.20 3.69
N TYR A 76 -15.25 -3.00 4.41
CA TYR A 76 -13.80 -3.02 4.33
C TYR A 76 -13.32 -4.14 3.39
N TYR A 77 -12.80 -3.79 2.22
CA TYR A 77 -12.26 -4.74 1.25
C TYR A 77 -10.74 -4.86 1.36
N PRO A 78 -10.17 -6.07 1.38
CA PRO A 78 -8.72 -6.26 1.45
C PRO A 78 -8.05 -5.81 0.15
N GLY A 79 -7.10 -4.90 0.26
CA GLY A 79 -6.31 -4.45 -0.90
C GLY A 79 -5.20 -5.43 -1.30
N ILE A 80 -4.82 -6.35 -0.40
CA ILE A 80 -3.90 -7.46 -0.70
C ILE A 80 -4.40 -8.78 -0.06
N PRO A 81 -5.43 -9.43 -0.63
CA PRO A 81 -5.88 -10.74 -0.17
C PRO A 81 -4.82 -11.84 -0.40
N MET A 82 -5.02 -12.99 0.25
CA MET A 82 -4.07 -14.11 0.29
C MET A 82 -3.55 -14.54 -1.09
N HIS A 83 -4.43 -14.66 -2.09
CA HIS A 83 -4.02 -15.08 -3.44
C HIS A 83 -3.04 -14.10 -4.12
N LEU A 84 -3.13 -12.79 -3.81
CA LEU A 84 -2.16 -11.82 -4.30
C LEU A 84 -0.82 -11.96 -3.56
N LEU A 85 -0.83 -12.24 -2.26
CA LEU A 85 0.39 -12.53 -1.50
C LEU A 85 1.11 -13.79 -2.04
N GLU A 86 0.36 -14.83 -2.39
CA GLU A 86 0.91 -16.07 -2.95
C GLU A 86 1.50 -15.89 -4.36
N THR A 87 0.94 -14.96 -5.14
CA THR A 87 1.42 -14.64 -6.48
C THR A 87 2.63 -13.70 -6.45
N ILE A 88 2.55 -12.62 -5.67
CA ILE A 88 3.59 -11.59 -5.58
C ILE A 88 4.79 -12.08 -4.77
N LYS A 89 4.54 -12.88 -3.72
CA LYS A 89 5.55 -13.39 -2.77
C LYS A 89 6.45 -12.27 -2.21
N PRO A 90 5.87 -11.26 -1.54
CA PRO A 90 6.66 -10.16 -0.98
C PRO A 90 7.66 -10.68 0.07
N THR A 91 8.77 -9.97 0.27
CA THR A 91 9.73 -10.29 1.34
C THR A 91 9.42 -9.56 2.64
N ASN A 92 8.75 -8.41 2.55
CA ASN A 92 8.41 -7.54 3.67
C ASN A 92 7.05 -6.90 3.41
N ILE A 93 6.27 -6.68 4.48
CA ILE A 93 5.03 -5.90 4.42
C ILE A 93 5.17 -4.71 5.34
N ILE A 94 4.94 -3.51 4.84
CA ILE A 94 5.22 -2.28 5.59
C ILE A 94 3.98 -1.40 5.62
N MET A 95 3.51 -1.10 6.83
CA MET A 95 2.44 -0.13 7.06
C MET A 95 3.05 1.23 7.36
N ILE A 96 2.73 2.24 6.54
CA ILE A 96 3.02 3.63 6.86
C ILE A 96 1.80 4.21 7.56
N ALA A 97 2.00 4.68 8.80
CA ALA A 97 0.96 5.25 9.64
C ALA A 97 1.36 6.66 10.10
N ALA A 98 0.44 7.38 10.71
CA ALA A 98 0.69 8.63 11.42
C ALA A 98 -0.38 8.78 12.50
N ASP A 99 -0.23 9.78 13.36
CA ASP A 99 -1.28 10.15 14.30
C ASP A 99 -2.63 10.41 13.59
N PRO A 100 -3.76 9.89 14.10
CA PRO A 100 -5.07 10.02 13.45
C PRO A 100 -5.48 11.47 13.21
N GLN A 101 -5.20 12.36 14.16
CA GLN A 101 -5.52 13.78 14.07
C GLN A 101 -4.68 14.44 12.97
N GLU A 102 -3.41 14.07 12.84
CA GLU A 102 -2.56 14.53 11.73
C GLU A 102 -3.07 14.03 10.37
N ILE A 103 -3.45 12.76 10.26
CA ILE A 103 -4.02 12.21 9.03
C ILE A 103 -5.28 12.98 8.65
N LEU A 104 -6.19 13.21 9.61
CA LEU A 104 -7.41 13.98 9.39
C LEU A 104 -7.10 15.41 8.91
N ASN A 105 -6.13 16.07 9.55
CA ASN A 105 -5.72 17.42 9.16
C ASN A 105 -5.09 17.47 7.76
N ARG A 106 -4.29 16.46 7.38
CA ARG A 106 -3.76 16.32 6.02
C ARG A 106 -4.88 16.08 5.01
N ARG A 107 -5.86 15.22 5.33
CA ARG A 107 -7.04 14.95 4.48
C ARG A 107 -7.88 16.22 4.24
N LYS A 108 -8.09 17.05 5.27
CA LYS A 108 -8.82 18.33 5.16
C LYS A 108 -8.14 19.36 4.25
N LYS A 109 -6.81 19.32 4.14
CA LYS A 109 -6.00 20.24 3.32
C LYS A 109 -5.76 19.73 1.89
N ASP A 110 -6.09 18.48 1.60
CA ASP A 110 -5.80 17.83 0.32
C ASP A 110 -6.94 18.08 -0.68
N GLU A 111 -6.80 19.12 -1.50
CA GLU A 111 -7.78 19.48 -2.55
C GLU A 111 -7.74 18.55 -3.77
N SER A 112 -6.69 17.73 -3.91
CA SER A 112 -6.50 16.88 -5.09
C SER A 112 -7.43 15.66 -5.12
N ARG A 113 -8.12 15.37 -4.02
CA ARG A 113 -8.97 14.19 -3.85
C ARG A 113 -10.29 14.55 -3.19
N LYS A 114 -11.41 14.07 -3.74
CA LYS A 114 -12.70 14.10 -3.06
C LYS A 114 -12.75 12.95 -2.05
N ARG A 115 -12.57 13.28 -0.78
CA ARG A 115 -12.76 12.34 0.34
C ARG A 115 -13.87 12.86 1.23
N ASP A 116 -14.78 11.98 1.62
CA ASP A 116 -15.71 12.31 2.69
C ASP A 116 -14.89 12.56 3.97
N ILE A 117 -15.02 13.75 4.53
CA ILE A 117 -14.32 14.13 5.76
C ILE A 117 -15.01 13.42 6.90
N ARG A 118 -14.45 12.28 7.28
CA ARG A 118 -14.89 11.47 8.41
C ARG A 118 -14.30 11.98 9.73
N PRO A 119 -14.99 11.78 10.87
CA PRO A 119 -14.45 12.11 12.19
C PRO A 119 -13.15 11.35 12.48
N GLU A 120 -12.35 11.87 13.42
CA GLU A 120 -11.07 11.27 13.80
C GLU A 120 -11.19 9.81 14.24
N ILE A 121 -12.29 9.47 14.92
CA ILE A 121 -12.57 8.09 15.35
C ILE A 121 -12.60 7.10 14.18
N ASP A 122 -13.07 7.52 13.00
CA ASP A 122 -13.09 6.65 11.82
C ASP A 122 -11.68 6.43 11.28
N VAL A 123 -10.81 7.45 11.35
CA VAL A 123 -9.40 7.34 10.97
C VAL A 123 -8.68 6.39 11.93
N GLN A 124 -8.95 6.49 13.24
CA GLN A 124 -8.41 5.58 14.24
C GLN A 124 -8.89 4.14 13.98
N ASN A 125 -10.20 3.94 13.71
CA ASN A 125 -10.75 2.62 13.36
C ASN A 125 -10.09 2.03 12.10
N GLU A 126 -9.89 2.83 11.05
CA GLU A 126 -9.16 2.42 9.83
C GLU A 126 -7.73 1.95 10.15
N LEU A 127 -7.03 2.68 11.03
CA LEU A 127 -5.67 2.31 11.47
C LEU A 127 -5.68 1.01 12.28
N ASP A 128 -6.63 0.83 13.18
CA ASP A 128 -6.73 -0.38 14.01
C ASP A 128 -7.03 -1.63 13.17
N ILE A 129 -7.95 -1.52 12.22
CA ILE A 129 -8.22 -2.59 11.27
C ILE A 129 -6.98 -2.87 10.42
N SER A 130 -6.28 -1.83 9.94
CA SER A 130 -5.06 -1.99 9.16
C SER A 130 -3.95 -2.71 9.93
N ARG A 131 -3.82 -2.46 11.25
CA ARG A 131 -2.88 -3.16 12.15
C ARG A 131 -3.20 -4.64 12.28
N VAL A 132 -4.48 -4.99 12.39
CA VAL A 132 -4.92 -6.40 12.40
C VAL A 132 -4.63 -7.04 11.05
N MET A 133 -4.94 -6.36 9.94
CA MET A 133 -4.74 -6.90 8.60
C MET A 133 -3.27 -7.15 8.28
N ILE A 134 -2.37 -6.22 8.59
CA ILE A 134 -0.94 -6.43 8.32
C ILE A 134 -0.37 -7.59 9.14
N ALA A 135 -0.81 -7.76 10.38
CA ALA A 135 -0.46 -8.92 11.21
C ALA A 135 -0.99 -10.22 10.60
N CYS A 136 -2.24 -10.24 10.14
CA CYS A 136 -2.81 -11.39 9.43
C CYS A 136 -2.04 -11.71 8.14
N CYS A 137 -1.71 -10.71 7.33
CA CYS A 137 -0.90 -10.89 6.13
C CYS A 137 0.43 -11.55 6.46
N SER A 138 1.12 -11.09 7.51
CA SER A 138 2.37 -11.68 8.00
C SER A 138 2.20 -13.15 8.40
N VAL A 139 1.14 -13.48 9.15
CA VAL A 139 0.86 -14.86 9.56
C VAL A 139 0.62 -15.78 8.36
N VAL A 140 -0.16 -15.34 7.37
CA VAL A 140 -0.51 -16.19 6.22
C VAL A 140 0.60 -16.30 5.18
N SER A 141 1.42 -15.26 5.01
CA SER A 141 2.49 -15.25 3.99
C SER A 141 3.87 -15.64 4.54
N GLY A 142 4.04 -15.64 5.87
CA GLY A 142 5.35 -15.81 6.51
C GLY A 142 6.27 -14.60 6.38
N CYS A 143 5.79 -13.47 5.84
CA CYS A 143 6.60 -12.27 5.66
C CYS A 143 6.70 -11.49 6.97
N PRO A 144 7.88 -11.02 7.38
CA PRO A 144 7.97 -10.04 8.46
C PRO A 144 7.22 -8.75 8.09
N PHE A 145 6.60 -8.12 9.09
CA PHE A 145 5.97 -6.83 8.90
C PHE A 145 6.55 -5.75 9.81
N LEU A 146 6.43 -4.50 9.36
CA LEU A 146 6.83 -3.32 10.12
C LEU A 146 5.78 -2.22 10.01
N THR A 147 5.58 -1.49 11.10
CA THR A 147 4.84 -0.21 11.08
C THR A 147 5.82 0.94 11.24
N ILE A 148 5.80 1.89 10.30
CA ILE A 148 6.62 3.10 10.33
C ILE A 148 5.69 4.29 10.50
N MET A 149 5.95 5.10 11.53
CA MET A 149 5.23 6.35 11.75
C MET A 149 5.83 7.47 10.91
N ASN A 150 4.98 8.21 10.19
CA ASN A 150 5.30 9.37 9.39
C ASN A 150 4.46 10.56 9.88
N ASN A 151 4.74 10.98 11.11
CA ASN A 151 4.10 12.16 11.68
C ASN A 151 4.63 13.44 11.02
N ASN A 152 4.05 14.60 11.35
CA ASN A 152 4.41 15.86 10.72
C ASN A 152 5.90 16.16 10.96
N ASN A 153 6.58 16.58 9.90
CA ASN A 153 8.02 16.86 9.90
C ASN A 153 8.94 15.63 10.11
N GLU A 154 8.41 14.40 10.02
CA GLU A 154 9.21 13.16 10.18
C GLU A 154 9.41 12.38 8.86
N ILE A 155 9.15 12.98 7.69
CA ILE A 155 9.22 12.28 6.41
C ILE A 155 10.61 11.67 6.12
N ASP A 156 11.69 12.41 6.40
CA ASP A 156 13.06 11.95 6.17
C ASP A 156 13.41 10.80 7.12
N LYS A 157 12.98 10.89 8.37
CA LYS A 157 13.14 9.83 9.38
C LYS A 157 12.39 8.56 8.98
N ALA A 158 11.15 8.69 8.51
CA ALA A 158 10.35 7.57 8.03
C ALA A 158 10.99 6.90 6.80
N ALA A 159 11.46 7.70 5.84
CA ALA A 159 12.13 7.22 4.64
C ALA A 159 13.47 6.53 4.95
N LEU A 160 14.27 7.07 5.87
CA LEU A 160 15.52 6.47 6.32
C LEU A 160 15.28 5.16 7.07
N THR A 161 14.29 5.13 7.96
CA THR A 161 13.90 3.91 8.69
C THR A 161 13.51 2.80 7.72
N LEU A 162 12.68 3.13 6.72
CA LEU A 162 12.31 2.20 5.65
C LEU A 162 13.55 1.69 4.89
N ALA A 163 14.45 2.58 4.49
CA ALA A 163 15.64 2.20 3.75
C ALA A 163 16.56 1.27 4.56
N ASN A 164 16.81 1.58 5.83
CA ASN A 164 17.65 0.75 6.70
C ASN A 164 17.07 -0.66 6.90
N VAL A 165 15.75 -0.76 7.05
CA VAL A 165 15.05 -2.04 7.16
C VAL A 165 15.20 -2.87 5.89
N LEU A 166 15.08 -2.24 4.72
CA LEU A 166 15.24 -2.90 3.43
C LEU A 166 16.69 -3.32 3.16
N LEU A 167 17.67 -2.56 3.65
CA LEU A 167 19.10 -2.87 3.51
C LEU A 167 19.61 -3.89 4.55
N GLY A 168 18.82 -4.18 5.59
CA GLY A 168 19.26 -5.03 6.70
C GLY A 168 20.21 -4.32 7.68
N ASP A 169 20.37 -3.00 7.56
CA ASP A 169 21.18 -2.13 8.43
C ASP A 169 20.44 -1.74 9.72
N THR A 170 19.73 -2.68 10.33
CA THR A 170 19.19 -2.50 11.67
C THR A 170 20.34 -2.68 12.65
N GLY A 171 20.92 -1.59 13.13
CA GLY A 171 22.06 -1.53 14.06
C GLY A 171 21.84 -2.13 15.45
N THR A 172 21.09 -3.23 15.55
CA THR A 172 20.86 -4.05 16.74
C THR A 172 20.35 -5.42 16.26
N ARG A 173 21.22 -6.44 16.35
CA ARG A 173 20.83 -7.78 16.79
C ARG A 173 21.20 -7.90 18.26
#